data_AF-A0A925XTB0-F1
#
_entry.id   AF-A0A925XTB0-F1
#
_cell.length_a   1.000
_cell.length_b   1.000
_cell.length_c   1.000
_cell.angle_alpha   90.00
_cell.angle_beta   90.00
_cell.angle_gamma   90.00
#
_symmetry.space_group_name_H-M   'P 1'
#
loop_
_entity.id
_entity.type
_entity.pdbx_description
1 polymer ?
#
loop_
_entity_poly.entity_id
_entity_poly.type
_entity_poly.pdbx_seq_one_letter_code
_entity_poly.pdbx_strand_id
1 'polypeptide(L)'
;MSTHPNTPEGLDPELQAVCRLLVEAAHTRKGDAVELLELLRFLEDVHQWLYNDLYMPALPNSRQELFKLLHQMEQQGNWPNLPRTQLRSLVLNLVQSKLLDD
;
A
#
# COMPACT_ATOMS: atom_id res chain seq x y z
N MET A 1 12.61 8.69 -23.23
CA MET A 1 13.05 8.19 -21.91
C MET A 1 12.19 8.89 -20.87
N SER A 2 11.13 8.23 -20.41
CA SER A 2 10.16 8.84 -19.49
C SER A 2 10.58 8.51 -18.06
N THR A 3 11.21 9.45 -17.36
CA THR A 3 11.62 9.31 -15.95
C THR A 3 10.60 9.97 -15.02
N HIS A 4 9.32 9.64 -15.20
CA HIS A 4 8.30 9.93 -14.19
C HIS A 4 7.73 8.61 -13.68
N PRO A 5 7.50 8.47 -12.37
CA PRO A 5 6.68 7.37 -11.88
C PRO A 5 5.33 7.44 -12.62
N ASN A 6 4.85 6.30 -13.12
CA ASN A 6 3.50 6.17 -13.66
C ASN A 6 2.55 6.69 -12.57
N THR A 7 2.07 7.92 -12.72
CA THR A 7 1.05 8.48 -11.83
C THR A 7 -0.25 7.87 -12.34
N PRO A 8 -0.94 7.01 -11.57
CA PRO A 8 -2.19 6.43 -12.04
C PRO A 8 -3.13 7.55 -12.48
N GLU A 9 -3.53 7.52 -13.75
CA GLU A 9 -4.48 8.49 -14.30
C GLU A 9 -5.78 8.42 -13.49
N GLY A 10 -6.25 9.56 -12.98
CA GLY A 10 -7.47 9.63 -12.16
C GLY A 10 -7.27 9.61 -10.63
N LEU A 11 -6.04 9.77 -10.14
CA LEU A 11 -5.80 10.01 -8.70
C LEU A 11 -6.54 11.26 -8.20
N ASP A 12 -7.02 11.20 -6.96
CA ASP A 12 -7.60 12.34 -6.26
C ASP A 12 -6.65 13.56 -6.27
N PRO A 13 -7.15 14.80 -6.44
CA PRO A 13 -6.31 16.00 -6.49
C PRO A 13 -5.37 16.18 -5.29
N GLU A 14 -5.79 15.72 -4.10
CA GLU A 14 -4.97 15.75 -2.90
C GLU A 14 -3.76 14.81 -3.03
N LEU A 15 -3.99 13.55 -3.44
CA LEU A 15 -2.91 12.59 -3.65
C LEU A 15 -1.96 13.03 -4.77
N GLN A 16 -2.47 13.66 -5.83
CA GLN A 16 -1.62 14.22 -6.88
C GLN A 16 -0.68 15.29 -6.33
N ALA A 17 -1.14 16.13 -5.40
CA ALA A 17 -0.29 17.14 -4.76
C ALA A 17 0.82 16.50 -3.92
N VAL A 18 0.52 15.47 -3.14
CA VAL A 18 1.51 14.71 -2.37
C VAL A 18 2.54 14.05 -3.30
N CYS A 19 2.10 13.40 -4.38
CA CYS A 19 3.00 12.81 -5.36
C CYS A 19 3.94 13.85 -5.98
N ARG A 20 3.45 15.05 -6.33
CA ARG A 20 4.29 16.13 -6.86
C ARG A 20 5.38 16.55 -5.87
N LEU A 21 5.03 16.74 -4.60
CA LEU A 21 5.99 17.12 -3.55
C LEU A 21 7.07 16.05 -3.35
N LEU A 22 6.70 14.76 -3.36
CA LEU A 22 7.65 13.66 -3.26
C LEU A 22 8.60 13.60 -4.45
N VAL A 23 8.09 13.80 -5.67
CA VAL A 23 8.91 13.85 -6.88
C VAL A 23 9.89 15.02 -6.83
N GLU A 24 9.45 16.20 -6.40
CA GLU A 24 10.32 17.37 -6.23
C GLU A 24 11.40 17.13 -5.17
N ALA A 25 11.04 16.53 -4.03
CA ALA A 25 11.99 16.14 -2.98
C ALA A 25 13.05 15.15 -3.50
N ALA A 26 12.66 14.19 -4.35
CA ALA A 26 13.61 13.28 -4.98
C ALA A 26 14.53 13.98 -5.99
N HIS A 27 14.01 14.92 -6.78
CA HIS A 27 14.79 15.65 -7.78
C HIS A 27 15.83 16.58 -7.15
N THR A 28 15.50 17.24 -6.04
CA THR A 28 16.43 18.12 -5.32
C THR A 28 17.63 17.39 -4.74
N ARG A 29 17.51 16.09 -4.48
CA ARG A 29 18.55 15.20 -3.91
C ARG A 29 19.28 14.37 -4.96
N LYS A 30 19.04 14.64 -6.25
CA LYS A 30 19.55 13.83 -7.35
C LYS A 30 21.08 13.84 -7.37
N GLY A 31 21.67 12.66 -7.32
CA GLY A 31 23.13 12.46 -7.33
C GLY A 31 23.75 12.32 -5.94
N ASP A 32 22.98 12.56 -4.87
CA ASP A 32 23.38 12.27 -3.50
C ASP A 32 22.74 10.97 -3.02
N ALA A 33 23.55 9.92 -2.90
CA ALA A 33 23.06 8.60 -2.50
C ALA A 33 22.60 8.55 -1.03
N VAL A 34 23.15 9.38 -0.15
CA VAL A 34 22.81 9.40 1.27
C VAL A 34 21.48 10.10 1.47
N GLU A 35 21.30 11.29 0.87
CA GLU A 35 20.02 12.02 0.96
C GLU A 35 18.87 11.26 0.31
N LEU A 36 19.14 10.54 -0.80
CA LEU A 36 18.14 9.66 -1.42
C LEU A 36 17.78 8.47 -0.52
N LEU A 37 18.76 7.89 0.18
CA LEU A 37 18.50 6.81 1.14
C LEU A 37 17.66 7.31 2.32
N GLU A 38 17.90 8.53 2.81
CA GLU A 38 17.08 9.15 3.86
C GLU A 38 15.63 9.33 3.40
N LEU A 39 15.41 9.82 2.18
CA LEU A 39 14.07 9.93 1.60
C LEU A 39 13.36 8.57 1.49
N LEU A 40 14.08 7.52 1.07
CA LEU A 40 13.52 6.17 0.98
C LEU A 40 13.12 5.61 2.36
N ARG A 41 13.94 5.85 3.39
CA ARG A 41 13.63 5.40 4.76
C ARG A 41 12.42 6.13 5.32
N PHE A 42 12.32 7.43 5.08
CA PHE A 42 11.14 8.21 5.44
C PHE A 42 9.86 7.65 4.79
N LEU A 43 9.92 7.30 3.50
CA LEU A 43 8.76 6.72 2.81
C LEU A 43 8.37 5.34 3.37
N GLU A 44 9.35 4.51 3.75
CA GLU A 44 9.10 3.23 4.39
C GLU A 44 8.43 3.42 5.76
N ASP A 45 8.90 4.35 6.58
CA ASP A 45 8.32 4.63 7.90
C ASP A 45 6.85 5.09 7.77
N VAL A 46 6.56 5.97 6.82
CA VAL A 46 5.19 6.42 6.52
C VAL A 46 4.33 5.26 6.04
N HIS A 47 4.87 4.43 5.13
CA HIS A 47 4.17 3.25 4.64
C HIS A 47 3.86 2.27 5.77
N GLN A 48 4.83 2.01 6.65
CA GLN A 48 4.66 1.09 7.78
C GLN A 48 3.61 1.59 8.77
N TRP A 49 3.60 2.89 9.10
CA TRP A 49 2.56 3.49 9.93
C TRP A 49 1.17 3.39 9.28
N LEU A 50 1.04 3.80 8.01
CA LEU A 50 -0.24 3.71 7.30
C LEU A 50 -0.74 2.27 7.25
N TYR A 51 0.17 1.32 7.03
CA TYR A 51 -0.17 -0.09 6.98
C TYR A 51 -0.65 -0.61 8.34
N ASN A 52 0.12 -0.41 9.41
CA ASN A 52 -0.17 -1.00 10.71
C ASN A 52 -1.34 -0.33 11.43
N ASP A 53 -1.41 1.00 11.37
CA ASP A 53 -2.32 1.78 12.20
C ASP A 53 -3.63 2.12 11.49
N LEU A 54 -3.63 2.19 10.17
CA LEU A 54 -4.82 2.60 9.40
C LEU A 54 -5.37 1.46 8.52
N TYR A 55 -4.51 0.79 7.75
CA TYR A 55 -4.96 -0.22 6.79
C TYR A 55 -5.35 -1.54 7.47
N MET A 56 -4.47 -2.11 8.30
CA MET A 56 -4.72 -3.39 8.97
C MET A 56 -5.99 -3.37 9.83
N PRO A 57 -6.27 -2.32 10.63
CA PRO A 57 -7.52 -2.25 11.40
C PRO A 57 -8.77 -2.02 10.55
N ALA A 58 -8.61 -1.46 9.34
CA ALA A 58 -9.71 -1.28 8.40
C ALA A 58 -10.05 -2.57 7.63
N LEU A 59 -9.22 -3.61 7.72
CA LEU A 59 -9.52 -4.90 7.10
C LEU A 59 -10.66 -5.62 7.83
N PRO A 60 -11.56 -6.29 7.08
CA PRO A 60 -12.62 -7.07 7.70
C PRO A 60 -12.06 -8.24 8.51
N ASN A 61 -12.63 -8.45 9.70
CA ASN A 61 -12.26 -9.55 10.58
C ASN A 61 -13.00 -10.86 10.25
N SER A 62 -14.04 -10.81 9.41
CA SER A 62 -14.76 -11.99 8.95
C SER A 62 -14.27 -12.44 7.58
N ARG A 63 -14.12 -13.76 7.40
CA ARG A 63 -13.73 -14.36 6.11
C ARG A 63 -14.64 -13.91 4.97
N GLN A 64 -15.94 -13.85 5.20
CA GLN A 64 -16.92 -13.52 4.16
C GLN A 64 -16.78 -12.08 3.69
N GLU A 65 -16.56 -11.13 4.61
CA GLU A 65 -16.35 -9.73 4.26
C GLU A 65 -14.99 -9.50 3.61
N LEU A 66 -13.96 -10.23 4.03
CA LEU A 66 -12.66 -10.19 3.36
C LEU A 66 -12.77 -10.70 1.92
N PHE A 67 -13.49 -11.79 1.67
CA PHE A 67 -13.75 -12.26 0.31
C PHE A 67 -14.54 -11.24 -0.53
N LYS A 68 -15.54 -10.57 0.05
CA LYS A 68 -16.27 -9.50 -0.65
C LYS A 68 -15.36 -8.33 -0.99
N LEU A 69 -14.49 -7.91 -0.07
CA LEU A 69 -13.50 -6.85 -0.29
C LEU A 69 -12.55 -7.22 -1.43
N LEU A 70 -11.97 -8.42 -1.40
CA LEU A 70 -11.04 -8.89 -2.44
C LEU A 70 -11.72 -8.94 -3.81
N HIS A 71 -12.95 -9.47 -3.89
CA HIS A 71 -13.71 -9.55 -5.13
C HIS A 71 -14.10 -8.16 -5.65
N GLN A 72 -14.41 -7.19 -4.78
CA GLN A 72 -14.64 -5.80 -5.17
C GLN A 72 -13.37 -5.17 -5.76
N MET A 73 -12.21 -5.40 -5.16
CA MET A 73 -10.92 -4.89 -5.66
C MET A 73 -10.55 -5.53 -7.01
N GLU A 74 -10.83 -6.81 -7.20
CA GLU A 74 -10.67 -7.53 -8.48
C GLU A 74 -11.55 -6.93 -9.58
N GLN A 75 -12.84 -6.68 -9.29
CA GLN A 75 -13.78 -6.11 -10.26
C GLN A 75 -13.46 -4.66 -10.65
N GLN A 76 -12.80 -3.91 -9.78
CA GLN A 76 -12.33 -2.55 -10.07
C GLN A 76 -11.02 -2.53 -10.88
N GLY A 77 -10.49 -3.69 -11.27
CA GLY A 77 -9.24 -3.82 -12.05
C GLY A 77 -7.97 -3.53 -11.24
N ASN A 78 -8.11 -3.27 -9.94
CA ASN A 78 -7.04 -2.90 -9.02
C ASN A 78 -6.75 -4.08 -8.10
N TRP A 79 -6.30 -5.21 -8.68
CA TRP A 79 -5.76 -6.28 -7.85
C TRP A 79 -4.55 -5.72 -7.09
N PRO A 80 -4.60 -5.63 -5.74
CA PRO A 80 -3.51 -5.05 -5.00
C PRO A 80 -2.26 -5.89 -5.22
N ASN A 81 -1.13 -5.21 -5.46
CA ASN A 81 0.17 -5.86 -5.55
C ASN A 81 0.58 -6.29 -4.13
N LEU A 82 -0.07 -7.32 -3.61
CA LEU A 82 0.05 -7.76 -2.23
C LEU A 82 1.41 -8.44 -2.04
N PRO A 83 2.29 -7.89 -1.18
CA PRO A 83 3.52 -8.58 -0.81
C PRO A 83 3.21 -9.97 -0.27
N ARG A 84 4.06 -10.95 -0.60
CA ARG A 84 3.88 -12.36 -0.20
C ARG A 84 3.69 -12.55 1.31
N THR A 85 4.27 -11.67 2.12
CA THR A 85 4.11 -11.66 3.58
C THR A 85 2.71 -11.27 4.00
N GLN A 86 2.11 -10.26 3.38
CA GLN A 86 0.73 -9.85 3.64
C GLN A 86 -0.27 -10.94 3.23
N LEU A 87 -0.02 -11.60 2.08
CA LEU A 87 -0.79 -12.78 1.67
C LEU A 87 -0.74 -13.90 2.71
N ARG A 88 0.44 -14.19 3.28
CA ARG A 88 0.57 -15.19 4.34
C ARG A 88 -0.19 -14.79 5.60
N SER A 89 -0.10 -13.54 6.05
CA SER A 89 -0.87 -13.05 7.19
C SER A 89 -2.37 -13.12 6.96
N LEU A 90 -2.84 -12.75 5.76
CA LEU A 90 -4.25 -12.88 5.36
C LEU A 90 -4.71 -14.35 5.40
N VAL A 91 -3.91 -15.26 4.84
CA VAL A 91 -4.21 -16.71 4.88
C VAL A 91 -4.23 -17.24 6.31
N LEU A 92 -3.31 -16.80 7.17
CA LEU A 92 -3.28 -17.20 8.58
C LEU A 92 -4.52 -16.70 9.33
N ASN A 93 -4.92 -15.44 9.15
CA ASN A 93 -6.14 -14.89 9.73
C ASN A 93 -7.38 -15.66 9.25
N LEU A 94 -7.42 -16.01 7.95
CA LEU A 94 -8.47 -16.84 7.39
C LEU A 94 -8.51 -18.23 8.03
N VAL A 95 -7.37 -18.91 8.20
CA VAL A 95 -7.32 -20.25 8.83
C VAL A 95 -7.69 -20.19 10.31
N GLN A 96 -7.23 -19.17 11.04
CA GLN A 96 -7.55 -18.97 12.46
C GLN A 96 -9.03 -18.67 12.70
N SER A 97 -9.67 -17.88 11.83
CA SER A 97 -11.12 -17.67 11.87
C SER A 97 -11.90 -18.99 11.70
N LYS A 98 -11.36 -20.00 10.99
CA LYS A 98 -12.02 -21.31 10.88
C LYS A 98 -12.01 -22.11 12.18
N LEU A 99 -10.98 -21.93 13.01
CA LEU A 99 -10.75 -22.71 14.23
C LEU A 99 -11.58 -22.21 15.43
N LEU A 100 -12.24 -21.06 15.31
CA LEU A 100 -13.12 -20.50 16.34
C LEU A 100 -14.61 -20.81 16.10
N ASP A 101 -14.94 -21.38 14.93
CA ASP A 101 -16.31 -21.72 14.51
C ASP A 101 -16.61 -23.25 14.60
N ASP A 102 -15.67 -24.07 15.10
CA ASP A 102 -15.79 -25.54 15.32
C ASP A 102 -15.77 -25.90 16.82
#